data_AF-A0A0B1SRT4-F1
#
_entry.id   AF-A0A0B1SRT4-F1
#
_cell.length_a   1.000
_cell.length_b   1.000
_cell.length_c   1.000
_cell.angle_alpha   90.00
_cell.angle_beta   90.00
_cell.angle_gamma   90.00
#
_symmetry.space_group_name_H-M   'P 1'
#
loop_
_entity.id
_entity.type
_entity.pdbx_description
1 polymer ?
#
loop_
_entity_poly.entity_id
_entity_poly.type
_entity_poly.pdbx_seq_one_letter_code
_entity_poly.pdbx_strand_id
1 'polypeptide(L)'
;MVDPTLLRSILRKGGNAVDSSIAVMFCLGVTNPQSSGLGGGFLMTIYNKTEGKCLAIDARETAPAAAHRDMFQNDSDGSKYGFKAAGTPGELAGYWYAFTHYGSGRVAWKDLILPSARLCRNGVPVSEYLDYVMKVKERHFRLFPSMKAWINPATNDTYKVGDLLPRLKLAETLERIANSPDPVKLFYRGEMAETIAREMAEGGK
;
A
#
# COMPACT_ATOMS: atom_id res chain seq x y z
N MET A 1 -15.88 1.18 -0.45
CA MET A 1 -15.92 2.27 0.55
C MET A 1 -15.12 1.81 1.76
N VAL A 2 -14.22 2.65 2.30
CA VAL A 2 -13.48 2.33 3.55
C VAL A 2 -14.50 2.12 4.65
N ASP A 3 -14.41 1.02 5.39
CA ASP A 3 -15.28 0.80 6.54
C ASP A 3 -15.01 1.90 7.60
N PRO A 4 -15.92 2.86 7.80
CA PRO A 4 -15.71 3.96 8.75
C PRO A 4 -15.65 3.46 10.19
N THR A 5 -16.05 2.21 10.44
CA THR A 5 -15.99 1.59 11.74
C THR A 5 -14.58 1.10 12.09
N LEU A 6 -13.67 0.91 11.12
CA LEU A 6 -12.31 0.44 11.39
C LEU A 6 -11.56 1.40 12.31
N LEU A 7 -11.54 2.69 11.99
CA LEU A 7 -10.92 3.72 12.82
C LEU A 7 -11.47 3.69 14.24
N ARG A 8 -12.80 3.70 14.36
CA ARG A 8 -13.52 3.67 15.64
C ARG A 8 -13.23 2.39 16.43
N SER A 9 -13.07 1.26 15.76
CA SER A 9 -12.78 -0.03 16.40
C SER A 9 -11.40 -0.03 17.06
N ILE A 10 -10.39 0.59 16.43
CA ILE A 10 -9.04 0.72 17.00
C ILE A 10 -9.05 1.64 18.21
N LEU A 11 -9.72 2.80 18.13
CA LEU A 11 -9.88 3.69 19.29
C LEU A 11 -10.61 2.99 20.45
N ARG A 12 -11.66 2.20 20.15
CA ARG A 12 -12.40 1.41 21.15
C ARG A 12 -11.57 0.32 21.82
N LYS A 13 -10.55 -0.21 21.13
CA LYS A 13 -9.56 -1.13 21.71
C LYS A 13 -8.53 -0.40 22.60
N GLY A 14 -8.63 0.91 22.75
CA GLY A 14 -7.67 1.73 23.49
C GLY A 14 -6.50 2.24 22.66
N GLY A 15 -6.55 2.08 21.33
CA GLY A 15 -5.59 2.68 20.42
C GLY A 15 -5.67 4.21 20.42
N ASN A 16 -4.60 4.86 19.96
CA ASN A 16 -4.57 6.31 19.78
C ASN A 16 -4.80 6.70 18.30
N ALA A 17 -4.69 8.00 18.01
CA ALA A 17 -4.86 8.52 16.66
C ALA A 17 -3.86 7.92 15.66
N VAL A 18 -2.62 7.64 16.08
CA VAL A 18 -1.59 7.04 15.22
C VAL A 18 -1.95 5.60 14.87
N ASP A 19 -2.29 4.76 15.85
CA ASP A 19 -2.70 3.37 15.61
C ASP A 19 -3.88 3.31 14.64
N SER A 20 -4.90 4.13 14.90
CA SER A 20 -6.09 4.25 14.07
C SER A 20 -5.79 4.70 12.64
N SER A 21 -4.93 5.71 12.48
CA SER A 21 -4.52 6.17 11.15
C SER A 21 -3.78 5.08 10.39
N ILE A 22 -2.86 4.35 11.02
CA ILE A 22 -2.13 3.25 10.38
C ILE A 22 -3.10 2.17 9.88
N ALA A 23 -4.05 1.73 10.70
CA ALA A 23 -5.05 0.75 10.30
C ALA A 23 -5.89 1.23 9.10
N VAL A 24 -6.30 2.50 9.10
CA VAL A 24 -7.05 3.10 7.99
C VAL A 24 -6.19 3.20 6.73
N MET A 25 -4.92 3.58 6.83
CA MET A 25 -4.04 3.68 5.67
C MET A 25 -3.79 2.32 5.02
N PHE A 26 -3.62 1.24 5.80
CA PHE A 26 -3.61 -0.12 5.24
C PHE A 26 -4.92 -0.47 4.53
N CYS A 27 -6.07 -0.08 5.10
CA CYS A 27 -7.38 -0.33 4.49
C CYS A 27 -7.58 0.47 3.20
N LEU A 28 -7.12 1.73 3.17
CA LEU A 28 -7.12 2.58 1.98
C LEU A 28 -6.24 2.00 0.87
N GLY A 29 -5.06 1.47 1.21
CA GLY A 29 -4.19 0.81 0.24
C GLY A 29 -4.81 -0.42 -0.43
N VAL A 30 -5.81 -1.02 0.21
CA VAL A 30 -6.59 -2.15 -0.34
C VAL A 30 -7.83 -1.68 -1.10
N THR A 31 -8.58 -0.72 -0.54
CA THR A 31 -9.89 -0.28 -1.05
C THR A 31 -9.82 0.82 -2.10
N ASN A 32 -8.73 1.60 -2.10
CA ASN A 32 -8.43 2.67 -3.05
C ASN A 32 -6.99 2.51 -3.60
N PRO A 33 -6.70 1.38 -4.27
CA PRO A 33 -5.36 1.04 -4.73
C PRO A 33 -4.83 1.98 -5.83
N GLN A 34 -5.69 2.75 -6.46
CA GLN A 34 -5.33 3.79 -7.43
C GLN A 34 -4.72 5.04 -6.78
N SER A 35 -4.79 5.17 -5.45
CA SER A 35 -4.42 6.39 -4.73
C SER A 35 -3.36 6.17 -3.65
N SER A 36 -3.28 4.98 -3.06
CA SER A 36 -2.39 4.70 -1.92
C SER A 36 -2.02 3.22 -1.86
N GLY A 37 -0.96 2.88 -1.14
CA GLY A 37 -0.62 1.49 -0.81
C GLY A 37 0.85 1.28 -0.47
N LEU A 38 1.19 0.04 -0.10
CA LEU A 38 2.54 -0.35 0.33
C LEU A 38 3.68 -0.04 -0.67
N GLY A 39 3.34 0.15 -1.95
CA GLY A 39 4.30 0.51 -2.99
C GLY A 39 4.60 2.02 -3.09
N GLY A 40 4.05 2.86 -2.22
CA GLY A 40 4.23 4.31 -2.25
C GLY A 40 4.94 4.87 -1.01
N GLY A 41 4.52 6.06 -0.60
CA GLY A 41 4.98 6.76 0.59
C GLY A 41 3.97 7.81 1.07
N PHE A 42 4.16 8.31 2.30
CA PHE A 42 3.25 9.26 2.92
C PHE A 42 3.97 10.31 3.76
N LEU A 43 3.22 11.37 4.11
CA LEU A 43 3.59 12.32 5.15
C LEU A 43 2.55 12.25 6.26
N MET A 44 2.97 12.31 7.51
CA MET A 44 2.06 12.35 8.66
C MET A 44 2.44 13.48 9.60
N THR A 45 1.50 14.36 9.89
CA THR A 45 1.64 15.36 10.94
C THR A 45 0.94 14.87 12.20
N ILE A 46 1.67 14.79 13.30
CA ILE A 46 1.17 14.33 14.60
C ILE A 46 1.20 15.50 15.57
N TYR A 47 0.08 15.76 16.22
CA TYR A 47 0.02 16.62 17.39
C TYR A 47 -0.08 15.77 18.66
N ASN A 48 0.96 15.82 19.49
CA ASN A 48 0.96 15.20 20.80
C ASN A 48 0.39 16.20 21.82
N LYS A 49 -0.86 15.97 22.23
CA LYS A 49 -1.57 16.83 23.19
C LYS A 49 -0.91 16.88 24.57
N THR A 50 -0.35 15.77 25.05
CA THR A 50 0.27 15.68 26.38
C THR A 50 1.54 16.52 26.43
N GLU A 51 2.33 16.51 25.36
CA GLU A 51 3.56 17.29 25.25
C GLU A 51 3.36 18.70 24.68
N GLY A 52 2.19 18.98 24.08
CA GLY A 52 1.92 20.23 23.37
C GLY A 52 2.80 20.43 22.13
N LYS A 53 3.22 19.34 21.47
CA LYS A 53 4.16 19.38 20.34
C LYS A 53 3.56 18.89 19.04
N CYS A 54 3.93 19.53 17.95
CA CYS A 54 3.72 19.04 16.59
C CYS A 54 5.01 18.40 16.05
N LEU A 55 4.87 17.28 15.36
CA LEU A 55 5.96 16.64 14.63
C LEU A 55 5.45 16.14 13.28
N ALA A 56 6.38 15.97 12.34
CA ALA A 56 6.08 15.42 11.03
C ALA A 56 6.95 14.18 10.78
N ILE A 57 6.34 13.15 10.21
CA ILE A 57 7.02 11.96 9.68
C ILE A 57 7.01 12.10 8.17
N ASP A 58 8.21 12.09 7.58
CA ASP A 58 8.40 11.99 6.13
C ASP A 58 8.79 10.56 5.77
N ALA A 59 7.86 9.88 5.10
CA ALA A 59 8.03 8.55 4.55
C ALA A 59 7.76 8.56 3.04
N ARG A 60 8.10 9.67 2.37
CA ARG A 60 8.02 9.81 0.92
C ARG A 60 9.00 8.87 0.22
N GLU A 61 8.66 8.47 -0.99
CA GLU A 61 9.57 7.69 -1.82
C GLU A 61 10.86 8.46 -2.13
N THR A 62 11.95 7.74 -2.31
CA THR A 62 13.24 8.30 -2.72
C THR A 62 13.66 7.80 -4.10
N ALA A 63 14.40 8.62 -4.84
CA ALA A 63 14.98 8.19 -6.11
C ALA A 63 15.90 6.98 -5.87
N PRO A 64 15.79 5.89 -6.66
CA PRO A 64 16.71 4.75 -6.55
C PRO A 64 18.17 5.18 -6.76
N ALA A 65 19.12 4.44 -6.20
CA ALA A 65 20.54 4.79 -6.27
C ALA A 65 21.11 4.87 -7.70
N ALA A 66 20.49 4.16 -8.66
CA ALA A 66 20.86 4.19 -10.06
C ALA A 66 20.18 5.32 -10.87
N ALA A 67 19.30 6.11 -10.25
CA ALA A 67 18.64 7.23 -10.91
C ALA A 67 19.65 8.32 -11.28
N HIS A 68 19.44 8.96 -12.44
CA HIS A 68 20.27 10.06 -12.91
C HIS A 68 19.41 11.09 -13.64
N ARG A 69 19.93 12.33 -13.73
CA ARG A 69 19.20 13.51 -14.25
C ARG A 69 18.47 13.25 -15.57
N ASP A 70 19.13 12.57 -16.50
CA ASP A 70 18.69 12.42 -17.88
C ASP A 70 17.98 11.08 -18.17
N MET A 71 17.61 10.30 -17.14
CA MET A 71 17.08 8.92 -17.30
C MET A 71 15.74 8.82 -18.03
N PHE A 72 15.04 9.94 -18.22
CA PHE A 72 13.79 10.04 -18.98
C PHE A 72 13.89 11.02 -20.15
N GLN A 73 15.11 11.42 -20.53
CA GLN A 73 15.28 12.31 -21.68
C GLN A 73 14.74 11.61 -22.94
N ASN A 74 13.85 12.30 -23.66
CA ASN A 74 13.13 11.78 -24.83
C ASN A 74 12.14 10.63 -24.55
N ASP A 75 11.83 10.33 -23.29
CA ASP A 75 10.79 9.37 -22.89
C ASP A 75 9.93 9.94 -21.76
N SER A 76 8.97 10.80 -22.13
CA SER A 76 8.08 11.44 -21.15
C SER A 76 7.07 10.49 -20.51
N ASP A 77 6.86 9.30 -21.08
CA ASP A 77 5.95 8.30 -20.53
C ASP A 77 6.67 7.32 -19.60
N GLY A 78 7.98 7.11 -19.79
CA GLY A 78 8.83 6.31 -18.90
C GLY A 78 8.89 6.83 -17.46
N SER A 79 8.63 8.12 -17.23
CA SER A 79 8.52 8.69 -15.88
C SER A 79 7.13 8.50 -15.25
N LYS A 80 6.16 7.93 -15.97
CA LYS A 80 4.76 7.74 -15.53
C LYS A 80 4.35 6.28 -15.49
N TYR A 81 4.92 5.46 -16.36
CA TYR A 81 4.53 4.07 -16.57
C TYR A 81 5.74 3.14 -16.54
N GLY A 82 5.50 1.90 -16.11
CA GLY A 82 6.53 0.86 -16.04
C GLY A 82 7.42 0.97 -14.80
N PHE A 83 8.40 0.07 -14.73
CA PHE A 83 9.23 -0.13 -13.53
C PHE A 83 10.16 1.06 -13.25
N LYS A 84 10.67 1.73 -14.29
CA LYS A 84 11.57 2.90 -14.13
C LYS A 84 10.89 4.11 -13.48
N ALA A 85 9.55 4.20 -13.56
CA ALA A 85 8.78 5.28 -12.94
C ALA A 85 8.65 5.15 -11.41
N ALA A 86 9.03 4.02 -10.81
CA ALA A 86 8.88 3.78 -9.38
C ALA A 86 10.02 4.39 -8.56
N GLY A 87 9.66 5.15 -7.52
CA GLY A 87 10.56 5.49 -6.42
C GLY A 87 10.71 4.32 -5.44
N THR A 88 11.71 4.39 -4.56
CA THR A 88 11.88 3.41 -3.47
C THR A 88 10.78 3.63 -2.42
N PRO A 89 9.87 2.66 -2.18
CA PRO A 89 8.70 2.88 -1.32
C PRO A 89 9.05 3.16 0.15
N GLY A 90 8.47 4.20 0.74
CA GLY A 90 8.67 4.56 2.15
C GLY A 90 7.54 4.11 3.09
N GLU A 91 6.40 3.70 2.53
CA GLU A 91 5.14 3.52 3.26
C GLU A 91 5.25 2.61 4.51
N LEU A 92 5.77 1.39 4.35
CA LEU A 92 5.84 0.43 5.46
C LEU A 92 6.84 0.85 6.53
N ALA A 93 7.99 1.42 6.13
CA ALA A 93 8.98 1.95 7.07
C ALA A 93 8.39 3.08 7.91
N GLY A 94 7.64 3.99 7.28
CA GLY A 94 6.95 5.08 7.96
C GLY A 94 5.86 4.57 8.92
N TYR A 95 5.05 3.61 8.52
CA TYR A 95 4.03 3.03 9.41
C TYR A 95 4.66 2.38 10.63
N TRP A 96 5.71 1.59 10.42
CA TRP A 96 6.41 0.92 11.52
C TRP A 96 7.08 1.91 12.46
N TYR A 97 7.72 2.96 11.92
CA TYR A 97 8.30 4.04 12.71
C TYR A 97 7.23 4.75 13.55
N ALA A 98 6.11 5.13 12.92
CA ALA A 98 5.00 5.79 13.60
C ALA A 98 4.40 4.90 14.71
N PHE A 99 4.18 3.61 14.44
CA PHE A 99 3.66 2.65 15.40
C PHE A 99 4.61 2.47 16.60
N THR A 100 5.90 2.30 16.35
CA THR A 100 6.88 2.01 17.40
C THR A 100 7.19 3.20 18.29
N HIS A 101 7.15 4.43 17.76
CA HIS A 101 7.51 5.64 18.51
C HIS A 101 6.30 6.40 19.05
N TYR A 102 5.16 6.32 18.37
CA TYR A 102 3.97 7.12 18.69
C TYR A 102 2.68 6.30 18.79
N GLY A 103 2.73 4.97 18.65
CA GLY A 103 1.60 4.09 18.91
C GLY A 103 1.21 4.05 20.39
N SER A 104 0.00 3.59 20.70
CA SER A 104 -0.51 3.59 22.08
C SER A 104 0.15 2.56 23.00
N GLY A 105 0.79 1.53 22.44
CA GLY A 105 1.20 0.32 23.17
C GLY A 105 0.04 -0.56 23.64
N ARG A 106 -1.22 -0.23 23.30
CA ARG A 106 -2.43 -0.98 23.70
C ARG A 106 -3.02 -1.84 22.59
N VAL A 107 -2.61 -1.60 21.35
CA VAL A 107 -3.07 -2.34 20.17
C VAL A 107 -1.87 -3.01 19.52
N ALA A 108 -1.99 -4.30 19.19
CA ALA A 108 -0.92 -5.04 18.55
C ALA A 108 -0.80 -4.66 17.07
N TRP A 109 0.43 -4.65 16.54
CA TRP A 109 0.71 -4.37 15.11
C TRP A 109 -0.18 -5.16 14.15
N LYS A 110 -0.31 -6.47 14.39
CA LYS A 110 -1.16 -7.35 13.58
C LYS A 110 -2.63 -6.91 13.54
N ASP A 111 -3.16 -6.32 14.61
CA ASP A 111 -4.56 -5.90 14.68
C ASP A 111 -4.86 -4.71 13.77
N LEU A 112 -3.82 -3.95 13.37
CA LEU A 112 -3.93 -2.83 12.43
C LEU A 112 -4.00 -3.32 10.97
N ILE A 113 -3.51 -4.52 10.67
CA ILE A 113 -3.27 -5.01 9.30
C ILE A 113 -4.23 -6.13 8.91
N LEU A 114 -4.47 -7.09 9.81
CA LEU A 114 -5.27 -8.27 9.52
C LEU A 114 -6.70 -7.98 9.04
N PRO A 115 -7.38 -6.89 9.47
CA PRO A 115 -8.66 -6.51 8.85
C PRO A 115 -8.56 -6.28 7.33
N SER A 116 -7.53 -5.58 6.87
CA SER A 116 -7.27 -5.31 5.45
C SER A 116 -6.86 -6.58 4.69
N ALA A 117 -6.08 -7.46 5.32
CA ALA A 117 -5.75 -8.76 4.75
C ALA A 117 -6.98 -9.64 4.53
N ARG A 118 -7.90 -9.69 5.50
CA ARG A 118 -9.19 -10.40 5.36
C ARG A 118 -10.03 -9.80 4.23
N LEU A 119 -10.07 -8.47 4.10
CA LEU A 119 -10.78 -7.81 3.00
C LEU A 119 -10.20 -8.22 1.64
N CYS A 120 -8.87 -8.28 1.51
CA CYS A 120 -8.21 -8.79 0.31
C CYS A 120 -8.59 -10.25 -0.02
N ARG A 121 -8.73 -11.12 0.99
CA ARG A 121 -9.14 -12.52 0.80
C ARG A 121 -10.61 -12.66 0.40
N ASN A 122 -11.49 -11.97 1.11
CA ASN A 122 -12.93 -12.04 0.89
C ASN A 122 -13.38 -11.32 -0.39
N GLY A 123 -12.52 -10.42 -0.90
CA GLY A 123 -12.78 -9.60 -2.06
C GLY A 123 -13.07 -8.16 -1.68
N VAL A 124 -12.37 -7.25 -2.33
CA VAL A 124 -12.49 -5.81 -2.13
C VAL A 124 -13.68 -5.30 -2.95
N PRO A 125 -14.68 -4.66 -2.33
CA PRO A 125 -15.80 -4.08 -3.06
C PRO A 125 -15.32 -2.97 -4.00
N VAL A 126 -15.61 -3.10 -5.28
CA VAL A 126 -15.25 -2.11 -6.30
C VAL A 126 -16.15 -0.88 -6.17
N SER A 127 -15.54 0.28 -5.95
CA SER A 127 -16.22 1.57 -5.93
C SER A 127 -16.43 2.12 -7.35
N GLU A 128 -17.34 3.08 -7.51
CA GLU A 128 -17.56 3.78 -8.79
C GLU A 128 -16.27 4.39 -9.36
N TYR A 129 -15.46 5.00 -8.49
CA TYR A 129 -14.21 5.60 -8.92
C TYR A 129 -13.16 4.54 -9.30
N LEU A 130 -13.08 3.42 -8.57
CA LEU A 130 -12.15 2.34 -8.91
C LEU A 130 -12.55 1.67 -10.24
N ASP A 131 -13.84 1.44 -10.49
CA ASP A 131 -14.35 0.96 -11.79
C ASP A 131 -13.93 1.91 -12.93
N TYR A 132 -14.20 3.22 -12.78
CA TYR A 132 -13.77 4.22 -13.76
C TYR A 132 -12.26 4.15 -14.04
N VAL A 133 -11.43 4.11 -12.99
CA VAL A 133 -9.96 4.05 -13.16
C VAL A 133 -9.54 2.75 -13.84
N MET A 134 -10.15 1.61 -13.49
CA MET A 134 -9.83 0.34 -14.13
C MET A 134 -10.16 0.35 -15.61
N LYS A 135 -11.33 0.88 -16.00
CA LYS A 135 -11.69 1.07 -17.42
C LYS A 135 -10.67 1.93 -18.17
N VAL A 136 -10.25 3.05 -17.59
CA VAL A 136 -9.23 3.94 -18.19
C VAL A 136 -7.87 3.25 -18.30
N LYS A 137 -7.53 2.37 -17.37
CA LYS A 137 -6.21 1.71 -17.29
C LYS A 137 -6.16 0.30 -17.86
N GLU A 138 -7.28 -0.24 -18.35
CA GLU A 138 -7.41 -1.63 -18.83
C GLU A 138 -6.28 -2.07 -19.76
N ARG A 139 -5.89 -1.20 -20.71
CA ARG A 139 -4.77 -1.45 -21.63
C ARG A 139 -3.51 -1.91 -20.87
N HIS A 140 -3.16 -1.26 -19.76
CA HIS A 140 -1.98 -1.59 -18.96
C HIS A 140 -2.14 -2.94 -18.26
N PHE A 141 -3.34 -3.24 -17.76
CA PHE A 141 -3.61 -4.53 -17.11
C PHE A 141 -3.45 -5.72 -18.06
N ARG A 142 -3.77 -5.51 -19.34
CA ARG A 142 -3.58 -6.53 -20.39
C ARG A 142 -2.14 -6.62 -20.87
N LEU A 143 -1.39 -5.51 -20.88
CA LEU A 143 0.01 -5.46 -21.29
C LEU A 143 0.94 -6.11 -20.28
N PHE A 144 0.73 -5.88 -18.98
CA PHE A 144 1.66 -6.34 -17.94
C PHE A 144 1.18 -7.65 -17.29
N PRO A 145 1.95 -8.76 -17.38
CA PRO A 145 1.57 -10.03 -16.75
C PRO A 145 1.32 -9.93 -15.23
N SER A 146 2.05 -9.05 -14.53
CA SER A 146 1.88 -8.77 -13.10
C SER A 146 0.53 -8.13 -12.75
N MET A 147 -0.15 -7.53 -13.73
CA MET A 147 -1.42 -6.83 -13.57
C MET A 147 -2.65 -7.64 -14.01
N LYS A 148 -2.49 -8.90 -14.42
CA LYS A 148 -3.62 -9.75 -14.84
C LYS A 148 -4.72 -9.89 -13.79
N ALA A 149 -4.39 -9.76 -12.51
CA ALA A 149 -5.35 -9.84 -11.40
C ALA A 149 -6.43 -8.74 -11.42
N TRP A 150 -6.29 -7.71 -12.26
CA TRP A 150 -7.29 -6.66 -12.45
C TRP A 150 -8.35 -7.00 -13.51
N ILE A 151 -8.16 -8.08 -14.26
CA ILE A 151 -9.14 -8.60 -15.21
C ILE A 151 -9.93 -9.72 -14.53
N ASN A 152 -11.25 -9.61 -14.54
CA ASN A 152 -12.16 -10.62 -14.03
C ASN A 152 -12.15 -11.82 -14.99
N PRO A 153 -11.72 -13.01 -14.54
CA PRO A 153 -11.61 -14.19 -15.41
C PRO A 153 -12.98 -14.71 -15.89
N ALA A 154 -14.07 -14.42 -15.18
CA ALA A 154 -15.41 -14.86 -15.55
C ALA A 154 -16.00 -14.06 -16.72
N THR A 155 -15.65 -12.77 -16.81
CA THR A 155 -16.19 -11.86 -17.83
C THR A 155 -15.16 -11.48 -18.90
N ASN A 156 -13.87 -11.74 -18.65
CA ASN A 156 -12.74 -11.25 -19.44
C ASN A 156 -12.73 -9.72 -19.60
N ASP A 157 -13.27 -9.00 -18.61
CA ASP A 157 -13.35 -7.54 -18.52
C ASP A 157 -12.76 -7.09 -17.16
N THR A 158 -12.49 -5.81 -16.96
CA THR A 158 -12.17 -5.32 -15.61
C THR A 158 -13.35 -5.55 -14.66
N TYR A 159 -13.05 -5.71 -13.36
CA TYR A 159 -14.09 -5.77 -12.33
C TYR A 159 -14.92 -4.47 -12.34
N LYS A 160 -16.22 -4.56 -12.07
CA LYS A 160 -17.17 -3.43 -12.14
C LYS A 160 -17.70 -3.05 -10.77
N VAL A 161 -18.35 -1.90 -10.66
CA VAL A 161 -19.04 -1.49 -9.43
C VAL A 161 -19.92 -2.61 -8.90
N GLY A 162 -19.79 -2.89 -7.60
CA GLY A 162 -20.53 -3.96 -6.93
C GLY A 162 -19.85 -5.32 -6.98
N ASP A 163 -18.87 -5.54 -7.87
CA ASP A 163 -18.05 -6.74 -7.84
C ASP A 163 -17.16 -6.77 -6.60
N LEU A 164 -16.77 -7.99 -6.21
CA LEU A 164 -15.75 -8.25 -5.21
C LEU A 164 -14.45 -8.64 -5.92
N LEU A 165 -13.45 -7.74 -5.87
CA LEU A 165 -12.12 -7.95 -6.45
C LEU A 165 -11.22 -8.72 -5.47
N PRO A 166 -10.89 -10.01 -5.71
CA PRO A 166 -9.97 -10.74 -4.86
C PRO A 166 -8.54 -10.22 -5.03
N ARG A 167 -7.84 -10.04 -3.90
CA ARG A 167 -6.45 -9.56 -3.86
C ARG A 167 -5.56 -10.53 -3.07
N LEU A 168 -5.62 -11.82 -3.43
CA LEU A 168 -5.04 -12.92 -2.63
C LEU A 168 -3.54 -12.76 -2.35
N LYS A 169 -2.72 -12.43 -3.36
CA LYS A 169 -1.28 -12.18 -3.16
C LYS A 169 -1.00 -11.02 -2.20
N LEU A 170 -1.84 -9.98 -2.24
CA LEU A 170 -1.73 -8.87 -1.31
C LEU A 170 -2.21 -9.29 0.09
N ALA A 171 -3.23 -10.13 0.21
CA ALA A 171 -3.65 -10.68 1.50
C ALA A 171 -2.50 -11.45 2.17
N GLU A 172 -1.83 -12.33 1.43
CA GLU A 172 -0.67 -13.09 1.91
C GLU A 172 0.49 -12.17 2.31
N THR A 173 0.76 -11.13 1.51
CA THR A 173 1.77 -10.12 1.82
C THR A 173 1.44 -9.40 3.13
N LEU A 174 0.21 -8.95 3.30
CA LEU A 174 -0.26 -8.28 4.52
C LEU A 174 -0.25 -9.22 5.73
N GLU A 175 -0.61 -10.48 5.57
CA GLU A 175 -0.54 -11.50 6.63
C GLU A 175 0.92 -11.73 7.09
N ARG A 176 1.87 -11.81 6.14
CA ARG A 176 3.29 -11.95 6.47
C ARG A 176 3.84 -10.71 7.18
N ILE A 177 3.48 -9.51 6.72
CA ILE A 177 3.87 -8.24 7.38
C ILE A 177 3.25 -8.15 8.78
N ALA A 178 1.99 -8.56 8.96
CA ALA A 178 1.29 -8.52 10.25
C ALA A 178 1.93 -9.43 11.30
N ASN A 179 2.41 -10.60 10.87
CA ASN A 179 2.97 -11.62 11.76
C ASN A 179 4.50 -11.60 11.87
N SER A 180 5.18 -10.72 11.12
CA SER A 180 6.64 -10.59 11.19
C SER A 180 7.06 -9.93 12.51
N PRO A 181 8.10 -10.45 13.19
CA PRO A 181 8.72 -9.74 14.31
C PRO A 181 9.48 -8.48 13.85
N ASP A 182 9.89 -8.44 12.57
CA ASP A 182 10.57 -7.30 11.95
C ASP A 182 10.01 -7.08 10.53
N PRO A 183 8.87 -6.36 10.40
CA PRO A 183 8.23 -6.16 9.10
C PRO A 183 9.08 -5.30 8.15
N VAL A 184 9.90 -4.40 8.68
CA VAL A 184 10.80 -3.56 7.89
C VAL A 184 11.92 -4.40 7.29
N LYS A 185 12.58 -5.24 8.09
CA LYS A 185 13.60 -6.15 7.54
C LYS A 185 12.99 -7.10 6.50
N LEU A 186 11.81 -7.67 6.78
CA LEU A 186 11.12 -8.55 5.84
C LEU A 186 10.92 -7.89 4.47
N PHE A 187 10.41 -6.66 4.44
CA PHE A 187 10.07 -5.94 3.21
C PHE A 187 11.28 -5.34 2.49
N TYR A 188 12.23 -4.75 3.23
CA TYR A 188 13.32 -3.95 2.68
C TYR A 188 14.66 -4.68 2.56
N ARG A 189 14.82 -5.82 3.25
CA ARG A 189 16.10 -6.56 3.31
C ARG A 189 15.95 -8.08 3.27
N GLY A 190 14.73 -8.61 3.22
CA GLY A 190 14.45 -10.05 3.23
C GLY A 190 13.97 -10.56 1.88
N GLU A 191 13.29 -11.70 1.91
CA GLU A 191 12.74 -12.38 0.73
C GLU A 191 11.79 -11.51 -0.12
N MET A 192 11.05 -10.57 0.50
CA MET A 192 10.23 -9.61 -0.26
C MET A 192 11.11 -8.62 -1.03
N ALA A 193 12.20 -8.15 -0.41
CA ALA A 193 13.15 -7.25 -1.06
C ALA A 193 13.84 -7.92 -2.25
N GLU A 194 14.23 -9.18 -2.10
CA GLU A 194 14.81 -9.98 -3.20
C GLU A 194 13.82 -10.15 -4.36
N THR A 195 12.55 -10.38 -4.04
CA THR A 195 11.49 -10.49 -5.06
C THR A 195 11.26 -9.16 -5.78
N ILE A 196 11.14 -8.05 -5.04
CA ILE A 196 10.99 -6.70 -5.61
C ILE A 196 12.20 -6.36 -6.49
N ALA A 197 13.42 -6.60 -6.02
CA ALA A 197 14.64 -6.31 -6.77
C ALA A 197 14.74 -7.13 -8.06
N ARG A 198 14.38 -8.42 -8.01
CA ARG A 198 14.33 -9.29 -9.19
C ARG A 198 13.31 -8.79 -10.22
N GLU A 199 12.08 -8.51 -9.80
CA GLU A 199 11.05 -8.00 -10.71
C GLU A 199 11.41 -6.64 -11.31
N MET A 200 12.03 -5.74 -10.53
CA MET A 200 12.55 -4.46 -11.01
C MET A 200 13.67 -4.65 -12.05
N ALA A 201 14.58 -5.60 -11.84
CA ALA A 201 15.66 -5.90 -12.80
C ALA A 201 15.14 -6.56 -14.08
N GLU A 202 14.09 -7.38 -14.00
CA GLU A 202 13.46 -8.03 -15.15
C GLU A 202 12.58 -7.07 -15.97
N GLY A 203 11.75 -6.27 -15.29
CA GLY A 203 10.80 -5.37 -15.92
C GLY A 203 11.32 -3.95 -16.20
N GLY A 204 12.45 -3.58 -15.60
CA GLY A 204 13.12 -2.28 -15.78
C GLY A 204 14.18 -2.27 -16.88
N LYS A 205 14.21 -3.27 -17.76
CA LYS A 205 15.05 -3.27 -18.97
C LYS A 205 14.53 -2.23 -19.95
#